data_AF-A0A4R1MWC6-F1
#
_entry.id   AF-A0A4R1MWC6-F1
#
_cell.length_a   1.000
_cell.length_b   1.000
_cell.length_c   1.000
_cell.angle_alpha   90.00
_cell.angle_beta   90.00
_cell.angle_gamma   90.00
#
_symmetry.space_group_name_H-M   'P 1'
#
loop_
_entity.id
_entity.type
_entity.pdbx_description
1 polymer ?
#
loop_
_entity_poly.entity_id
_entity_poly.type
_entity_poly.pdbx_seq_one_letter_code
_entity_poly.pdbx_strand_id
1 'polypeptide(L)'
;MKQATTLLSATVLLAGCLLQSACAEPPPMTGPVYDFDWHLSGDAEARPYQVFDDGRKIYLQFADPKRVPAVFADTAGGLLLLHWRADPPYIIVDQMENALVFRASEREARALRAAPSRPPQAAHFGAAQPAVLMPAASSADVNRTSDAASEDR
;
A
#
# COMPACT_ATOMS: atom_id res chain seq x y z
N MET A 1 -40.07 65.21 -29.70
CA MET A 1 -41.11 64.17 -29.79
C MET A 1 -40.79 63.24 -30.94
N LYS A 2 -40.34 62.00 -30.66
CA LYS A 2 -40.56 60.77 -31.46
C LYS A 2 -39.71 59.65 -30.84
N GLN A 3 -40.39 58.63 -30.34
CA GLN A 3 -39.84 57.36 -29.86
C GLN A 3 -39.61 56.43 -31.05
N ALA A 4 -38.59 55.57 -31.01
CA ALA A 4 -38.62 54.21 -31.54
C ALA A 4 -37.33 53.47 -31.11
N THR A 5 -37.40 52.62 -30.07
CA THR A 5 -37.63 51.16 -30.13
C THR A 5 -36.33 50.36 -30.31
N THR A 6 -35.88 49.83 -29.17
CA THR A 6 -35.15 48.58 -28.92
C THR A 6 -35.23 47.52 -30.03
N LEU A 7 -34.08 47.00 -30.47
CA LEU A 7 -33.76 45.69 -31.08
C LEU A 7 -32.22 45.79 -31.30
N LEU A 8 -31.31 44.95 -30.83
CA LEU A 8 -31.23 43.50 -30.78
C LEU A 8 -30.45 43.10 -29.52
N SER A 9 -31.12 42.47 -28.56
CA SER A 9 -30.50 41.69 -27.48
C SER A 9 -31.03 40.27 -27.62
N ALA A 10 -30.46 39.47 -28.55
CA ALA A 10 -31.00 38.13 -28.81
C ALA A 10 -30.05 37.11 -29.45
N THR A 11 -28.72 37.34 -29.54
CA THR A 11 -27.81 36.37 -30.20
C THR A 11 -26.63 35.89 -29.38
N VAL A 12 -26.40 36.37 -28.16
CA VAL A 12 -25.23 35.93 -27.34
C VAL A 12 -25.64 35.16 -26.07
N LEU A 13 -26.91 34.78 -25.93
CA LEU A 13 -27.39 34.02 -24.76
C LEU A 13 -27.56 32.50 -25.00
N LEU A 14 -27.38 31.99 -26.23
CA LEU A 14 -27.54 30.56 -26.53
C LEU A 14 -26.24 29.74 -26.54
N ALA A 15 -25.06 30.36 -26.44
CA ALA A 15 -23.78 29.64 -26.55
C ALA A 15 -23.13 29.26 -25.20
N GLY A 16 -23.77 29.57 -24.06
CA GLY A 16 -23.17 29.39 -22.73
C GLY A 16 -23.47 28.08 -22.01
N CYS A 17 -24.42 27.27 -22.49
CA CYS A 17 -24.98 26.14 -21.71
C CYS A 17 -24.47 24.74 -22.08
N LEU A 18 -23.43 24.59 -22.90
CA LEU A 18 -22.92 23.26 -23.29
C LEU A 18 -21.61 22.83 -22.61
N LEU A 19 -21.07 23.64 -21.69
CA LEU A 19 -19.88 23.29 -20.88
C LEU A 19 -20.23 23.00 -19.42
N GLN A 20 -21.39 22.40 -19.16
CA GLN A 20 -21.60 21.69 -17.89
C GLN A 20 -20.77 20.40 -17.96
N SER A 21 -19.48 20.52 -17.66
CA SER A 21 -18.65 19.40 -17.25
C SER A 21 -19.42 18.61 -16.21
N ALA A 22 -19.91 17.43 -16.60
CA ALA A 22 -20.34 16.45 -15.65
C ALA A 22 -19.12 16.11 -14.79
N CYS A 23 -19.05 16.69 -13.59
CA CYS A 23 -18.25 16.14 -12.52
C CYS A 23 -18.90 14.78 -12.21
N ALA A 24 -18.51 13.74 -12.95
CA ALA A 24 -18.85 12.38 -12.59
C ALA A 24 -18.27 12.14 -11.20
N GLU A 25 -19.14 12.06 -10.20
CA GLU A 25 -18.73 11.64 -8.87
C GLU A 25 -18.09 10.26 -9.02
N PRO A 26 -16.83 10.09 -8.59
CA PRO A 26 -16.18 8.79 -8.69
C PRO A 26 -17.08 7.75 -8.03
N PRO A 27 -17.26 6.57 -8.64
CA PRO A 27 -18.14 5.54 -8.09
C PRO A 27 -17.76 5.28 -6.64
N PRO A 28 -18.74 5.09 -5.74
CA PRO A 28 -18.45 4.85 -4.33
C PRO A 28 -17.47 3.68 -4.22
N MET A 29 -16.29 3.93 -3.65
CA MET A 29 -15.33 2.88 -3.41
C MET A 29 -15.95 1.88 -2.43
N THR A 30 -16.29 0.71 -2.93
CA THR A 30 -16.89 -0.39 -2.16
C THR A 30 -15.83 -1.29 -1.51
N GLY A 31 -14.55 -0.98 -1.69
CA GLY A 31 -13.43 -1.69 -1.09
C GLY A 31 -12.98 -1.10 0.25
N PRO A 32 -12.20 -1.85 1.05
CA PRO A 32 -11.60 -1.34 2.27
C PRO A 32 -10.71 -0.12 2.00
N VAL A 33 -10.78 0.86 2.89
CA VAL A 33 -9.99 2.11 2.87
C VAL A 33 -8.80 1.92 3.79
N TYR A 34 -7.59 2.20 3.29
CA TYR A 34 -6.34 1.95 4.02
C TYR A 34 -5.55 3.22 4.25
N ASP A 35 -5.01 3.37 5.45
CA ASP A 35 -4.12 4.47 5.84
C ASP A 35 -2.67 3.99 5.86
N PHE A 36 -1.83 4.64 5.06
CA PHE A 36 -0.40 4.36 4.95
C PHE A 36 0.47 5.43 5.63
N ASP A 37 -0.14 6.44 6.27
CA ASP A 37 0.58 7.54 6.95
C ASP A 37 1.16 7.06 8.29
N TRP A 38 2.15 6.19 8.19
CA TRP A 38 2.92 5.63 9.28
C TRP A 38 4.39 6.01 9.12
N HIS A 39 4.96 6.61 10.17
CA HIS A 39 6.37 6.98 10.21
C HIS A 39 7.20 5.88 10.86
N LEU A 40 8.14 5.33 10.12
CA LEU A 40 9.02 4.25 10.57
C LEU A 40 10.41 4.77 10.95
N SER A 41 10.98 4.29 12.05
CA SER A 41 12.32 4.67 12.53
C SER A 41 13.03 3.51 13.24
N GLY A 42 14.29 3.71 13.63
CA GLY A 42 15.10 2.75 14.39
C GLY A 42 15.97 1.82 13.53
N ASP A 43 16.20 0.60 14.00
CA ASP A 43 17.07 -0.39 13.35
C ASP A 43 16.38 -1.08 12.17
N ALA A 44 17.08 -1.23 11.04
CA ALA A 44 16.53 -1.82 9.83
C ALA A 44 16.21 -3.32 9.96
N GLU A 45 16.92 -4.06 10.82
CA GLU A 45 16.70 -5.51 11.01
C GLU A 45 15.41 -5.79 11.79
N ALA A 46 15.00 -4.86 12.66
CA ALA A 46 13.75 -4.97 13.42
C ALA A 46 12.58 -4.21 12.78
N ARG A 47 12.84 -3.36 11.78
CA ARG A 47 11.83 -2.49 11.17
C ARG A 47 11.03 -3.23 10.09
N PRO A 48 9.69 -3.15 10.09
CA PRO A 48 8.89 -3.60 8.95
C PRO A 48 9.19 -2.73 7.72
N TYR A 49 9.09 -3.31 6.52
CA TYR A 49 9.15 -2.56 5.27
C TYR A 49 7.94 -1.64 5.09
N GLN A 50 6.77 -2.08 5.56
CA GLN A 50 5.54 -1.33 5.42
C GLN A 50 4.64 -1.54 6.64
N VAL A 51 3.97 -0.46 7.04
CA VAL A 51 2.89 -0.46 8.04
C VAL A 51 1.74 0.33 7.45
N PHE A 52 0.53 -0.21 7.56
CA PHE A 52 -0.71 0.46 7.20
C PHE A 52 -1.87 -0.12 8.01
N ASP A 53 -3.00 0.57 8.03
CA ASP A 53 -4.19 0.13 8.76
C ASP A 53 -5.48 0.35 7.96
N ASP A 54 -6.55 -0.36 8.33
CA ASP A 54 -7.91 -0.14 7.80
C ASP A 54 -8.82 0.55 8.84
N GLY A 55 -8.23 1.18 9.84
CA GLY A 55 -8.92 1.77 11.00
C GLY A 55 -9.42 0.75 12.02
N ARG A 56 -9.24 -0.55 11.77
CA ARG A 56 -9.63 -1.64 12.67
C ARG A 56 -8.46 -2.56 13.00
N LYS A 57 -7.57 -2.78 12.03
CA LYS A 57 -6.45 -3.71 12.06
C LYS A 57 -5.22 -3.04 11.47
N ILE A 58 -4.05 -3.46 11.94
CA ILE A 58 -2.76 -3.02 11.43
C ILE A 58 -2.12 -4.17 10.66
N TYR A 59 -1.63 -3.85 9.46
CA TYR A 59 -0.95 -4.75 8.55
C TYR A 59 0.53 -4.39 8.55
N LEU A 60 1.38 -5.38 8.83
CA LEU A 60 2.83 -5.20 8.92
C LEU A 60 3.51 -6.13 7.92
N GLN A 61 4.37 -5.59 7.07
CA GLN A 61 5.21 -6.37 6.17
C GLN A 61 6.65 -6.37 6.67
N PHE A 62 7.20 -7.54 6.97
CA PHE A 62 8.61 -7.71 7.34
C PHE A 62 9.42 -8.32 6.20
N ALA A 63 10.74 -8.15 6.28
CA ALA A 63 11.71 -8.74 5.35
C ALA A 63 11.63 -10.26 5.28
N ASP A 64 11.55 -10.90 6.44
CA ASP A 64 11.40 -12.34 6.59
C ASP A 64 10.19 -12.63 7.48
N PRO A 65 9.06 -13.10 6.93
CA PRO A 65 7.87 -13.43 7.73
C PRO A 65 8.10 -14.61 8.69
N LYS A 66 9.23 -15.32 8.60
CA LYS A 66 9.63 -16.37 9.56
C LYS A 66 10.41 -15.82 10.75
N ARG A 67 10.86 -14.56 10.70
CA ARG A 67 11.68 -13.91 11.73
C ARG A 67 11.07 -12.58 12.14
N VAL A 68 9.84 -12.64 12.62
CA VAL A 68 9.11 -11.46 13.10
C VAL A 68 9.62 -11.07 14.49
N PRO A 69 9.98 -9.79 14.71
CA PRO A 69 10.31 -9.27 16.04
C PRO A 69 9.13 -9.36 17.02
N ALA A 70 9.39 -9.22 18.32
CA ALA A 70 8.31 -8.98 19.27
C ALA A 70 7.65 -7.62 18.97
N VAL A 71 6.32 -7.60 18.85
CA VAL A 71 5.52 -6.41 18.52
C VAL A 71 4.83 -5.90 19.78
N PHE A 72 5.02 -4.62 20.09
CA PHE A 72 4.43 -3.96 21.25
C PHE A 72 3.63 -2.74 20.84
N ALA A 73 2.56 -2.43 21.58
CA ALA A 73 1.96 -1.11 21.61
C ALA A 73 2.75 -0.21 22.57
N ASP A 74 3.04 1.02 22.16
CA ASP A 74 3.58 2.06 23.06
C ASP A 74 2.42 2.87 23.64
N THR A 75 2.04 2.53 24.87
CA THR A 75 0.88 3.14 25.55
C THR A 75 1.34 4.06 26.67
N ALA A 76 0.43 4.90 27.19
CA ALA A 76 0.71 5.70 28.39
C ALA A 76 1.09 4.85 29.63
N GLY A 77 0.68 3.58 29.67
CA GLY A 77 1.04 2.62 30.71
C GLY A 77 2.34 1.86 30.45
N GLY A 78 3.05 2.18 29.37
CA GLY A 78 4.25 1.48 28.91
C GLY A 78 3.98 0.51 27.76
N LEU A 79 4.96 -0.37 27.51
CA LEU A 79 4.92 -1.31 26.40
C LEU A 79 4.00 -2.50 26.71
N LEU A 80 3.01 -2.73 25.84
CA LEU A 80 2.12 -3.88 25.90
C LEU A 80 2.43 -4.84 24.74
N LEU A 81 2.73 -6.10 25.04
CA LEU A 81 2.99 -7.12 24.02
C LEU A 81 1.69 -7.42 23.24
N LEU A 82 1.77 -7.36 21.91
CA LEU A 82 0.63 -7.59 21.02
C LEU A 82 0.66 -9.00 20.42
N HIS A 83 -0.52 -9.61 20.32
CA HIS A 83 -0.74 -10.80 19.53
C HIS A 83 -0.90 -10.41 18.06
N TRP A 84 -0.34 -11.21 17.16
CA TRP A 84 -0.55 -11.08 15.71
C TRP A 84 -0.77 -12.46 15.08
N ARG A 85 -1.40 -12.47 13.90
CA ARG A 85 -1.55 -13.66 13.06
C ARG A 85 -0.86 -13.48 11.72
N ALA A 86 -0.36 -14.57 11.14
CA ALA A 86 0.19 -14.54 9.79
C ALA A 86 -0.94 -14.50 8.76
N ASP A 87 -0.79 -13.63 7.77
CA ASP A 87 -1.65 -13.53 6.59
C ASP A 87 -0.78 -13.09 5.41
N PRO A 88 0.01 -14.04 4.83
CA PRO A 88 1.09 -13.70 3.93
C PRO A 88 0.61 -12.81 2.76
N PRO A 89 1.35 -11.72 2.44
CA PRO A 89 2.72 -11.42 2.85
C PRO A 89 2.86 -10.65 4.18
N TYR A 90 1.78 -10.49 4.94
CA TYR A 90 1.73 -9.66 6.13
C TYR A 90 1.66 -10.49 7.42
N ILE A 91 1.95 -9.83 8.54
CA ILE A 91 1.32 -10.18 9.81
C ILE A 91 0.26 -9.13 10.12
N ILE A 92 -0.79 -9.56 10.81
CA ILE A 92 -1.94 -8.71 11.14
C ILE A 92 -2.10 -8.64 12.64
N VAL A 93 -2.18 -7.41 13.14
CA VAL A 93 -2.60 -7.08 14.51
C VAL A 93 -4.08 -6.71 14.43
N ASP A 94 -4.95 -7.48 15.08
CA ASP A 94 -6.40 -7.24 15.05
C ASP A 94 -6.87 -6.12 16.02
N GLN A 95 -5.91 -5.44 16.68
CA GLN A 95 -6.13 -4.28 17.55
C GLN A 95 -5.47 -3.04 16.94
N MET A 96 -6.20 -1.93 16.93
CA MET A 96 -5.69 -0.65 16.45
C MET A 96 -4.88 0.06 17.53
N GLU A 97 -3.72 0.58 17.14
CA GLU A 97 -2.75 1.29 17.98
C GLU A 97 -2.15 2.47 17.21
N ASN A 98 -1.68 3.48 17.95
CA ASN A 98 -1.11 4.70 17.34
C ASN A 98 0.42 4.68 17.30
N ALA A 99 1.04 3.85 18.12
CA ALA A 99 2.49 3.73 18.22
C ALA A 99 2.86 2.27 18.50
N LEU A 100 3.76 1.75 17.69
CA LEU A 100 4.27 0.38 17.79
C LEU A 100 5.78 0.39 18.03
N VAL A 101 6.25 -0.59 18.79
CA VAL A 101 7.67 -0.89 18.99
C VAL A 101 7.94 -2.32 18.57
N PHE A 102 9.02 -2.53 17.82
CA PHE A 102 9.48 -3.84 17.34
C PHE A 102 10.83 -4.14 17.96
N ARG A 103 10.98 -5.29 18.63
CA ARG A 103 12.23 -5.66 19.31
C ARG A 103 12.71 -7.05 18.92
N ALA A 104 13.98 -7.15 18.56
CA ALA A 104 14.67 -8.40 18.28
C ALA A 104 16.09 -8.32 18.86
N SER A 105 16.38 -9.11 19.91
CA SER A 105 17.65 -9.02 20.65
C SER A 105 17.93 -7.58 21.13
N GLU A 106 19.05 -6.99 20.70
CA GLU A 106 19.45 -5.60 21.00
C GLU A 106 18.90 -4.57 20.00
N ARG A 107 18.16 -5.02 18.96
CA ARG A 107 17.60 -4.16 17.91
C ARG A 107 16.21 -3.66 18.30
N GLU A 108 15.95 -2.38 18.05
CA GLU A 108 14.63 -1.77 18.22
C GLU A 108 14.25 -0.92 16.99
N ALA A 109 12.99 -1.01 16.57
CA ALA A 109 12.38 -0.14 15.59
C ALA A 109 11.02 0.36 16.07
N ARG A 110 10.53 1.45 15.47
CA ARG A 110 9.26 2.08 15.85
C ARG A 110 8.42 2.43 14.63
N ALA A 111 7.11 2.37 14.79
CA ALA A 111 6.13 2.90 13.83
C ALA A 111 5.15 3.83 14.57
N LEU A 112 4.93 5.02 14.03
CA LEU A 112 4.01 6.03 14.57
C LEU A 112 2.99 6.44 13.53
N ARG A 113 1.72 6.32 13.86
CA ARG A 113 0.62 6.75 13.00
C ARG A 113 0.51 8.27 13.03
N ALA A 114 0.53 8.92 11.86
CA ALA A 114 0.58 10.37 11.77
C ALA A 114 -0.71 11.06 12.24
N ALA A 115 -1.87 10.42 12.02
CA ALA A 115 -3.19 10.98 12.31
C ALA A 115 -4.04 10.05 13.22
N PRO A 116 -3.66 9.85 14.49
CA PRO A 116 -4.21 8.80 15.37
C PRO A 116 -5.73 8.84 15.58
N SER A 117 -6.36 10.01 15.53
CA SER A 117 -7.81 10.21 15.74
C SER A 117 -8.65 10.19 14.46
N ARG A 118 -8.01 9.98 13.30
CA ARG A 118 -8.66 10.06 11.99
C ARG A 118 -8.90 8.65 11.44
N PRO A 119 -10.12 8.27 11.03
CA PRO A 119 -10.34 7.05 10.26
C PRO A 119 -9.59 7.12 8.93
N PRO A 120 -9.19 6.00 8.30
CA PRO A 120 -8.65 6.02 6.95
C PRO A 120 -9.60 6.76 6.00
N GLN A 121 -9.07 7.71 5.23
CA GLN A 121 -9.88 8.60 4.38
C GLN A 121 -9.73 8.34 2.88
N ALA A 122 -8.70 7.60 2.48
CA ALA A 122 -8.45 7.28 1.08
C ALA A 122 -8.03 5.82 0.95
N ALA A 123 -8.61 5.08 0.00
CA ALA A 123 -8.04 3.80 -0.39
C ALA A 123 -6.84 4.11 -1.28
N HIS A 124 -5.65 4.17 -0.69
CA HIS A 124 -4.44 4.11 -1.50
C HIS A 124 -4.20 2.65 -1.85
N PHE A 125 -4.61 2.24 -3.05
CA PHE A 125 -4.16 0.96 -3.58
C PHE A 125 -2.67 1.10 -3.89
N GLY A 126 -1.81 0.68 -2.97
CA GLY A 126 -0.41 0.50 -3.26
C GLY A 126 -0.27 -0.51 -4.40
N ALA A 127 0.43 -0.16 -5.48
CA ALA A 127 0.71 -1.07 -6.60
C ALA A 127 1.75 -2.14 -6.22
N ALA A 128 1.78 -2.58 -4.95
CA ALA A 128 2.68 -3.61 -4.47
C ALA A 128 2.24 -4.96 -5.04
N GLN A 129 2.71 -5.27 -6.25
CA GLN A 129 2.67 -6.63 -6.79
C GLN A 129 3.85 -7.39 -6.19
N PRO A 130 3.63 -8.49 -5.44
CA PRO A 130 4.74 -9.34 -5.04
C PRO A 130 5.47 -9.80 -6.30
N ALA A 131 6.76 -9.46 -6.40
CA ALA A 131 7.60 -9.98 -7.47
C ALA A 131 7.64 -11.50 -7.32
N VAL A 132 6.93 -12.22 -8.19
CA VAL A 132 7.13 -13.65 -8.33
C VAL A 132 8.54 -13.82 -8.89
N LEU A 133 9.50 -14.05 -8.00
CA LEU A 133 10.84 -14.49 -8.34
C LEU A 133 10.70 -15.88 -8.97
N MET A 134 10.44 -15.92 -10.27
CA MET A 134 10.56 -17.15 -11.03
C MET A 134 12.01 -17.65 -10.89
N PRO A 135 12.23 -18.91 -10.50
CA PRO A 135 13.56 -19.48 -10.57
C PRO A 135 14.05 -19.37 -12.02
N ALA A 136 15.23 -18.75 -12.21
CA ALA A 136 15.88 -18.75 -13.50
C ALA A 136 16.03 -20.22 -13.94
N ALA A 137 15.42 -20.58 -15.06
CA ALA A 137 15.55 -21.91 -15.64
C ALA A 137 17.05 -22.18 -15.83
N SER A 138 17.54 -23.21 -15.14
CA SER A 138 18.91 -23.67 -15.28
C SER A 138 19.09 -24.23 -16.68
N SER A 139 19.69 -23.45 -17.57
CA SER A 139 20.17 -23.90 -18.87
C SER A 139 21.43 -24.75 -18.69
N ALA A 140 21.29 -25.88 -18.01
CA ALA A 140 22.34 -26.87 -17.88
C ALA A 140 21.70 -28.24 -18.09
N ASP A 141 21.50 -28.61 -19.35
CA ASP A 141 21.71 -29.97 -19.89
C ASP A 141 21.07 -30.07 -21.29
N VAL A 142 21.75 -29.57 -22.34
CA VAL A 142 21.50 -30.02 -23.72
C VAL A 142 22.84 -30.16 -24.43
N ASN A 143 23.24 -31.42 -24.58
CA ASN A 143 24.09 -31.97 -25.63
C ASN A 143 25.61 -32.03 -25.40
N ARG A 144 26.01 -32.81 -24.38
CA ARG A 144 27.21 -33.65 -24.43
C ARG A 144 26.89 -34.93 -25.21
N THR A 145 26.82 -34.86 -26.54
CA THR A 145 26.84 -36.05 -27.43
C THR A 145 27.20 -35.62 -28.85
N SER A 146 28.48 -35.42 -29.09
CA SER A 146 29.08 -35.44 -30.43
C SER A 146 30.52 -35.93 -30.32
N ASP A 147 30.69 -37.15 -29.81
CA ASP A 147 31.93 -37.89 -29.96
C ASP A 147 31.60 -39.39 -29.91
N ALA A 148 32.25 -40.16 -30.79
CA ALA A 148 32.09 -41.58 -31.06
C ALA A 148 30.96 -41.99 -32.04
N ALA A 149 31.28 -41.96 -33.35
CA ALA A 149 31.32 -43.15 -34.20
C ALA A 149 31.46 -42.78 -35.70
N SER A 150 32.61 -43.10 -36.31
CA SER A 150 32.69 -43.97 -37.50
C SER A 150 34.04 -43.76 -38.20
N GLU A 151 35.04 -44.49 -37.73
CA GLU A 151 36.15 -44.97 -38.54
C GLU A 151 35.59 -45.91 -39.62
N ASP A 152 35.65 -45.51 -40.89
CA ASP A 152 35.78 -46.42 -42.04
C ASP A 152 36.10 -45.58 -43.29
N ARG A 153 37.40 -45.46 -43.63
CA ARG A 153 37.99 -45.72 -44.96
C ARG A 153 39.47 -45.32 -45.05
#